data_AF-A0A955TRJ2-F1
#
_entry.id   AF-A0A955TRJ2-F1
#
_cell.length_a   1.000
_cell.length_b   1.000
_cell.length_c   1.000
_cell.angle_alpha   90.00
_cell.angle_beta   90.00
_cell.angle_gamma   90.00
#
_symmetry.space_group_name_H-M   'P 1'
#
loop_
_entity.id
_entity.type
_entity.pdbx_description
1 polymer ?
#
loop_
_entity_poly.entity_id
_entity_poly.type
_entity_poly.pdbx_seq_one_letter_code
_entity_poly.pdbx_strand_id
1 'polypeptide(L)'
;EFPSPGPAQTPLTPAMVLGVYRHNPVQNAWHEGSITQEGATLRWTNKAGATWRLVPDLANQRLLAEGPDNPYAQYGSKEFKLIMENGFIKGFAFGGGTYLKQ
;
A
#
# COMPACT_ATOMS: atom_id res chain seq x y z
N GLU A 1 -9.97 -33.99 22.48
CA GLU A 1 -10.16 -33.43 21.13
C GLU A 1 -9.46 -32.08 21.12
N PHE A 2 -8.46 -31.89 20.25
CA PHE A 2 -7.83 -30.58 20.08
C PHE A 2 -8.78 -29.73 19.22
N PRO A 3 -8.99 -28.44 19.51
CA PRO A 3 -9.80 -27.61 18.62
C PRO A 3 -9.13 -27.59 17.26
N SER A 4 -9.89 -27.90 16.21
CA SER A 4 -9.46 -27.73 14.82
C SER A 4 -8.89 -26.32 14.67
N PRO A 5 -7.69 -26.15 14.07
CA PRO A 5 -7.25 -24.81 13.71
C PRO A 5 -8.33 -24.23 12.80
N GLY A 6 -8.95 -23.12 13.20
CA GLY A 6 -9.81 -22.35 12.31
C GLY A 6 -9.09 -22.07 11.00
N PRO A 7 -9.80 -21.73 9.90
CA PRO A 7 -9.16 -21.53 8.61
C PRO A 7 -7.96 -20.59 8.79
N ALA A 8 -6.77 -21.11 8.49
CA ALA A 8 -5.54 -20.35 8.57
C ALA A 8 -5.71 -19.11 7.69
N GLN A 9 -5.78 -17.94 8.30
CA GLN A 9 -5.83 -16.68 7.57
C GLN A 9 -4.58 -16.65 6.70
N THR A 10 -4.76 -16.65 5.37
CA THR A 10 -3.63 -16.67 4.45
C THR A 10 -2.77 -15.45 4.72
N PRO A 11 -1.45 -15.61 4.96
CA PRO A 11 -0.58 -14.46 5.21
C PRO A 11 -0.58 -13.55 3.99
N LEU A 12 -0.62 -12.23 4.26
CA LEU A 12 -0.49 -11.22 3.23
C LEU A 12 0.82 -11.41 2.46
N THR A 13 0.76 -11.33 1.13
CA THR A 13 1.93 -11.39 0.25
C THR A 13 2.12 -10.08 -0.50
N PRO A 14 3.37 -9.72 -0.90
CA PRO A 14 3.62 -8.53 -1.70
C PRO A 14 2.83 -8.51 -3.03
N ALA A 15 2.54 -9.68 -3.61
CA ALA A 15 1.73 -9.78 -4.81
C ALA A 15 0.30 -9.20 -4.62
N MET A 16 -0.27 -9.31 -3.42
CA MET A 16 -1.64 -8.84 -3.15
C MET A 16 -1.75 -7.31 -3.13
N VAL A 17 -0.65 -6.59 -2.82
CA VAL A 17 -0.60 -5.11 -2.85
C VAL A 17 -0.30 -4.54 -4.23
N LEU A 18 0.06 -5.36 -5.23
CA LEU A 18 0.27 -4.85 -6.58
C LEU A 18 -1.04 -4.40 -7.22
N GLY A 19 -1.01 -3.30 -7.97
CA GLY A 19 -2.17 -2.80 -8.70
C GLY A 19 -2.23 -1.28 -8.83
N VAL A 20 -3.32 -0.79 -9.41
CA VAL A 20 -3.62 0.63 -9.55
C VAL A 20 -4.50 1.07 -8.40
N TYR A 21 -4.21 2.24 -7.83
CA TYR A 21 -4.92 2.81 -6.70
C TYR A 21 -5.30 4.25 -6.97
N ARG A 22 -6.47 4.62 -6.48
CA ARG A 22 -7.08 5.92 -6.73
C ARG A 22 -7.63 6.53 -5.45
N HIS A 23 -7.23 7.75 -5.13
CA HIS A 23 -7.82 8.54 -4.07
C HIS A 23 -9.27 8.93 -4.42
N ASN A 24 -10.17 8.96 -3.44
CA ASN A 24 -11.54 9.44 -3.65
C ASN A 24 -11.84 10.68 -2.79
N PRO A 25 -12.15 11.85 -3.40
CA PRO A 25 -12.15 12.13 -4.84
C PRO A 25 -10.73 12.30 -5.42
N VAL A 26 -10.59 12.07 -6.73
CA VAL A 26 -9.36 12.46 -7.46
C VAL A 26 -9.40 13.96 -7.70
N GLN A 27 -8.36 14.66 -7.27
CA GLN A 27 -8.24 16.11 -7.43
C GLN A 27 -7.10 16.48 -8.39
N ASN A 28 -6.07 15.64 -8.52
CA ASN A 28 -4.91 15.90 -9.37
C ASN A 28 -4.21 14.58 -9.78
N ALA A 29 -3.14 14.68 -10.57
CA ALA A 29 -2.35 13.53 -11.03
C ALA A 29 -1.55 12.81 -9.90
N TRP A 30 -1.50 13.36 -8.68
CA TRP A 30 -0.91 12.68 -7.53
C TRP A 30 -1.87 11.68 -6.87
N HIS A 31 -3.17 11.84 -7.11
CA HIS A 31 -4.23 11.05 -6.49
C HIS A 31 -4.47 9.71 -7.19
N GLU A 32 -3.73 9.39 -8.24
CA GLU A 32 -3.81 8.11 -8.91
C GLU A 32 -2.40 7.61 -9.19
N GLY A 33 -2.17 6.33 -8.93
CA GLY A 33 -0.87 5.70 -9.13
C GLY A 33 -0.93 4.20 -9.02
N SER A 34 0.20 3.55 -9.21
CA SER A 34 0.33 2.11 -9.17
C SER A 34 1.42 1.66 -8.20
N ILE A 35 1.19 0.53 -7.54
CA ILE A 35 2.22 -0.21 -6.82
C ILE A 35 2.71 -1.35 -7.71
N THR A 36 4.02 -1.37 -7.98
CA THR A 36 4.70 -2.41 -8.77
C THR A 36 5.78 -3.10 -7.95
N GLN A 37 6.14 -4.33 -8.35
CA GLN A 37 7.22 -5.08 -7.72
C GLN A 37 8.57 -4.60 -8.25
N GLU A 38 9.52 -4.34 -7.34
CA GLU A 38 10.90 -4.03 -7.65
C GLU A 38 11.84 -4.89 -6.78
N GLY A 39 12.24 -6.05 -7.31
CA GLY A 39 13.07 -7.01 -6.58
C GLY A 39 12.37 -7.53 -5.33
N ALA A 40 12.99 -7.35 -4.16
CA ALA A 40 12.39 -7.69 -2.86
C ALA A 40 11.50 -6.57 -2.28
N THR A 41 11.42 -5.42 -2.95
CA THR A 41 10.62 -4.26 -2.51
C THR A 41 9.54 -3.91 -3.51
N LEU A 42 8.77 -2.89 -3.17
CA LEU A 42 7.70 -2.36 -3.98
C LEU A 42 8.04 -0.92 -4.38
N ARG A 43 7.40 -0.43 -5.44
CA ARG A 43 7.52 0.95 -5.88
C ARG A 43 6.13 1.53 -6.10
N TRP A 44 5.90 2.71 -5.54
CA TRP A 44 4.75 3.54 -5.88
C TRP A 44 5.14 4.50 -7.00
N THR A 45 4.27 4.66 -8.00
CA THR A 45 4.41 5.68 -9.04
C THR A 45 3.05 6.33 -9.29
N ASN A 46 2.94 7.64 -9.12
CA ASN A 46 1.72 8.37 -9.43
C ASN A 46 1.69 8.91 -10.87
N LYS A 47 0.53 9.36 -11.34
CA LYS A 47 0.36 9.94 -12.70
C LYS A 47 1.13 11.25 -12.91
N ALA A 48 1.53 11.93 -11.85
CA ALA A 48 2.41 13.10 -11.94
C ALA A 48 3.89 12.73 -12.17
N GLY A 49 4.23 11.44 -12.17
CA GLY A 49 5.59 10.93 -12.33
C GLY A 49 6.39 10.85 -11.03
N ALA A 50 5.81 11.22 -9.88
CA ALA A 50 6.47 11.05 -8.60
C ALA A 50 6.49 9.56 -8.23
N THR A 51 7.66 9.08 -7.84
CA THR A 51 7.92 7.67 -7.57
C THR A 51 8.79 7.52 -6.33
N TRP A 52 8.47 6.55 -5.48
CA TRP A 52 9.30 6.23 -4.33
C TRP A 52 9.20 4.76 -3.94
N ARG A 53 10.21 4.28 -3.23
CA ARG A 53 10.33 2.91 -2.76
C ARG A 53 9.39 2.65 -1.58
N LEU A 54 8.84 1.45 -1.55
CA LEU A 54 7.96 0.93 -0.52
C LEU A 54 8.55 -0.40 0.01
N VAL A 55 8.76 -0.48 1.32
CA VAL A 55 9.20 -1.71 2.00
C VAL A 55 7.96 -2.39 2.61
N PRO A 56 7.64 -3.62 2.20
CA PRO A 56 6.46 -4.32 2.71
C PRO A 56 6.67 -4.76 4.16
N ASP A 57 5.85 -4.24 5.08
CA ASP A 57 5.74 -4.69 6.48
C ASP A 57 4.32 -5.26 6.69
N LEU A 58 4.07 -6.38 6.00
CA LEU A 58 2.75 -7.00 5.91
C LEU A 58 2.28 -7.62 7.22
N ALA A 59 3.20 -7.98 8.11
CA ALA A 59 2.90 -8.41 9.48
C ALA A 59 2.17 -7.31 10.28
N ASN A 60 2.45 -6.03 9.96
CA ASN A 60 1.80 -4.87 10.54
C ASN A 60 0.80 -4.20 9.56
N GLN A 61 0.43 -4.89 8.48
CA GLN A 61 -0.52 -4.40 7.46
C GLN A 61 -0.17 -3.02 6.89
N ARG A 62 1.13 -2.77 6.65
CA ARG A 62 1.59 -1.47 6.12
C ARG A 62 2.71 -1.62 5.11
N LEU A 63 2.90 -0.60 4.27
CA LEU A 63 4.07 -0.45 3.43
C LEU A 63 4.83 0.80 3.87
N LEU A 64 6.10 0.63 4.25
CA LEU A 64 6.93 1.73 4.71
C LEU A 64 7.46 2.49 3.49
N ALA A 65 7.14 3.77 3.40
CA ALA A 65 7.63 4.67 2.37
C ALA A 65 9.05 5.17 2.72
N GLU A 66 10.00 4.24 2.70
CA GLU A 66 11.40 4.47 3.01
C GLU A 66 12.17 4.92 1.76
N GLY A 67 12.70 6.14 1.78
CA GLY A 67 13.61 6.64 0.76
C GLY A 67 13.77 8.16 0.82
N PRO A 68 14.94 8.69 0.43
CA PRO A 68 15.13 10.14 0.30
C PRO A 68 14.19 10.74 -0.76
N ASP A 69 13.70 9.91 -1.68
CA ASP A 69 12.83 10.28 -2.80
C ASP A 69 11.35 10.43 -2.40
N ASN A 70 10.99 10.17 -1.13
CA ASN A 70 9.62 10.39 -0.65
C ASN A 70 9.43 11.90 -0.33
N PRO A 71 8.69 12.67 -1.15
CA PRO A 71 8.48 14.10 -0.90
C PRO A 71 7.69 14.38 0.39
N TYR A 72 7.02 13.35 0.92
CA TYR A 72 6.25 13.40 2.16
C TYR A 72 7.04 13.01 3.41
N ALA A 73 8.31 12.63 3.30
CA ALA A 73 9.15 12.28 4.45
C ALA A 73 9.24 13.43 5.46
N GLN A 74 9.26 14.68 4.97
CA GLN A 74 9.25 15.91 5.79
C GLN A 74 7.91 16.17 6.50
N TYR A 75 6.80 15.62 5.99
CA TYR A 75 5.44 15.82 6.52
C TYR A 75 4.99 14.66 7.42
N GLY A 76 5.89 13.75 7.80
CA GLY A 76 5.60 12.63 8.70
C GLY A 76 4.78 11.49 8.08
N SER A 77 4.39 11.59 6.81
CA SER A 77 3.65 10.51 6.11
C SER A 77 4.65 9.51 5.52
N LYS A 78 5.00 8.52 6.35
CA LYS A 78 6.04 7.52 6.04
C LYS A 78 5.50 6.11 5.84
N GLU A 79 4.19 5.90 5.89
CA GLU A 79 3.59 4.58 5.84
C GLU A 79 2.26 4.59 5.10
N PHE A 80 2.08 3.61 4.22
CA PHE A 80 0.83 3.31 3.53
C PHE A 80 0.13 2.24 4.38
N LYS A 81 -0.95 2.61 5.06
CA LYS A 81 -1.69 1.69 5.92
C LYS A 81 -2.67 0.90 5.07
N LEU A 82 -2.48 -0.41 4.93
CA LEU A 82 -3.33 -1.25 4.08
C LEU A 82 -4.73 -1.35 4.67
N ILE A 83 -5.74 -1.20 3.82
CA ILE A 83 -7.15 -1.37 4.16
C ILE A 83 -7.57 -2.74 3.65
N MET A 84 -7.98 -3.59 4.58
CA MET A 84 -8.43 -4.96 4.31
C MET A 84 -9.95 -5.02 4.31
N GLU A 85 -10.53 -5.79 3.39
CA GLU A 85 -11.95 -6.12 3.35
C GLU A 85 -12.09 -7.58 2.91
N ASN A 86 -12.76 -8.40 3.73
CA ASN A 86 -12.99 -9.83 3.47
C ASN A 86 -11.72 -10.63 3.13
N GLY A 87 -10.58 -10.28 3.73
CA GLY A 87 -9.28 -10.94 3.48
C GLY A 87 -8.54 -10.44 2.23
N PHE A 88 -9.08 -9.45 1.52
CA PHE A 88 -8.46 -8.82 0.35
C PHE A 88 -8.03 -7.38 0.66
N ILE A 89 -7.03 -6.91 -0.08
CA ILE A 89 -6.61 -5.50 -0.01
C ILE A 89 -7.60 -4.68 -0.82
N LYS A 90 -8.40 -3.90 -0.11
CA LYS A 90 -9.32 -2.90 -0.69
C LYS A 90 -8.57 -1.65 -1.13
N GLY A 91 -7.49 -1.31 -0.45
CA GLY A 91 -6.79 -0.05 -0.67
C GLY A 91 -5.71 0.23 0.38
N PHE A 92 -5.33 1.50 0.50
CA PHE A 92 -4.47 1.99 1.57
C PHE A 92 -4.82 3.43 1.97
N ALA A 93 -4.49 3.80 3.20
CA ALA A 93 -4.52 5.18 3.66
C ALA A 93 -3.11 5.79 3.65
N PHE A 94 -2.98 7.00 3.13
CA PHE A 94 -1.72 7.74 3.05
C PHE A 94 -1.98 9.26 3.04
N GLY A 95 -1.18 10.04 3.77
CA GLY A 95 -1.26 11.51 3.76
C GLY A 95 -2.62 12.09 4.21
N GLY A 96 -3.36 11.38 5.06
CA GLY A 96 -4.71 11.76 5.49
C GLY A 96 -5.83 11.41 4.50
N GLY A 97 -5.48 10.83 3.34
CA GLY A 97 -6.40 10.37 2.31
C GLY A 97 -6.52 8.85 2.23
N THR A 98 -7.53 8.36 1.52
CA THR A 98 -7.73 6.92 1.24
C THR A 98 -7.66 6.66 -0.26
N TYR A 99 -6.85 5.68 -0.63
CA TYR A 99 -6.65 5.22 -2.00
C TYR A 99 -7.25 3.83 -2.14
N LEU A 100 -8.23 3.67 -3.00
CA LEU A 100 -8.90 2.40 -3.26
C LEU A 100 -8.27 1.72 -4.47
N LYS A 101 -8.06 0.41 -4.36
CA LYS A 101 -7.62 -0.43 -5.46
C LYS A 101 -8.69 -0.41 -6.56
N GLN A 102 -8.28 -0.30 -7.82
CA GLN A 102 -9.15 -0.33 -8.99
C GLN A 102 -9.29 -1.75 -9.54
#